data_AF-A0A1B3CMZ7-F1
#
_entry.id   AF-A0A1B3CMZ7-F1
#
_cell.length_a   1.000
_cell.length_b   1.000
_cell.length_c   1.000
_cell.angle_alpha   90.00
_cell.angle_beta   90.00
_cell.angle_gamma   90.00
#
_symmetry.space_group_name_H-M   'P 1'
#
loop_
_entity.id
_entity.type
_entity.pdbx_description
1 polymer ?
#
loop_
_entity_poly.entity_id
_entity_poly.type
_entity_poly.pdbx_seq_one_letter_code
_entity_poly.pdbx_strand_id
1 'polypeptide(L)'
;MLGGVFKKVLLVLLVVVVIQNWGKVERLFNPSQVVSEQTRASAHVVLYATQWCGYCKQIRRFLDQKGIPYQALDIEKDAQARQAYEALGGGGIPFVAVNGTLIREYSPEKIMAALK
;
A
#
# COMPACT_ATOMS: atom_id res chain seq x y z
N MET A 1 0.94 -35.57 40.00
CA MET A 1 0.38 -34.20 39.99
C MET A 1 1.06 -33.24 38.99
N LEU A 2 2.20 -33.59 38.40
CA LEU A 2 2.97 -32.74 37.46
C LEU A 2 2.27 -32.48 36.10
N GLY A 3 1.52 -33.47 35.59
CA GLY A 3 0.88 -33.37 34.26
C GLY A 3 -0.23 -32.33 34.14
N GLY A 4 -0.92 -32.01 35.24
CA GLY A 4 -1.99 -31.01 35.25
C GLY A 4 -1.48 -29.57 35.16
N VAL A 5 -0.34 -29.28 35.80
CA VAL A 5 0.30 -27.97 35.77
C VAL A 5 0.90 -27.71 34.39
N PHE A 6 1.56 -28.71 33.80
CA PHE A 6 2.13 -28.59 32.45
C PHE A 6 1.06 -28.30 31.39
N LYS A 7 -0.10 -28.97 31.48
CA LYS A 7 -1.23 -28.74 30.55
C LYS A 7 -1.81 -27.32 30.67
N LYS A 8 -1.86 -26.76 31.88
CA LYS A 8 -2.28 -25.37 32.11
C LYS A 8 -1.26 -24.37 31.57
N VAL A 9 0.03 -24.60 31.80
CA VAL A 9 1.11 -23.75 31.26
C VAL A 9 1.11 -23.77 29.74
N LEU A 10 0.92 -24.94 29.12
CA LEU A 10 0.83 -25.08 27.67
C LEU A 10 -0.38 -24.32 27.10
N LEU A 11 -1.55 -24.41 27.74
CA LEU A 11 -2.75 -23.66 27.33
C LEU A 11 -2.55 -22.15 27.42
N VAL A 12 -1.97 -21.67 28.52
CA VAL A 12 -1.69 -20.25 28.71
C VAL A 12 -0.69 -19.76 27.67
N LEU A 13 0.37 -20.52 27.39
CA LEU A 13 1.34 -20.18 26.34
C LEU A 13 0.68 -20.13 24.96
N LEU A 14 -0.20 -21.10 24.63
CA LEU A 14 -0.95 -21.10 23.37
C LEU A 14 -1.83 -19.85 23.24
N VAL A 15 -2.58 -19.52 24.28
CA VAL A 15 -3.43 -18.32 24.31
C VAL A 15 -2.60 -17.05 24.18
N VAL A 16 -1.47 -16.96 24.89
CA VAL A 16 -0.55 -15.82 24.81
C VAL A 16 0.04 -15.67 23.41
N VAL A 17 0.43 -16.76 22.75
CA VAL A 17 0.93 -16.72 21.36
C VAL A 17 -0.14 -16.25 20.38
N VAL A 18 -1.39 -16.70 20.54
CA VAL A 18 -2.52 -16.26 19.73
C VAL A 18 -2.80 -14.77 19.94
N ILE A 19 -2.77 -14.29 21.19
CA ILE A 19 -2.95 -12.87 21.52
C ILE A 19 -1.80 -12.02 20.95
N GLN A 20 -0.55 -12.45 21.12
CA GLN A 20 0.61 -11.71 20.60
C GLN A 20 0.67 -11.66 19.07
N ASN A 21 0.06 -12.63 18.37
CA ASN A 21 0.09 -12.71 16.90
C ASN A 21 -1.29 -12.48 16.25
N TRP A 22 -2.20 -11.80 16.93
CA TRP A 22 -3.60 -11.65 16.51
C TRP A 22 -3.75 -11.16 15.05
N GLY A 23 -2.96 -10.16 14.64
CA GLY A 23 -3.01 -9.64 13.25
C GLY A 23 -2.58 -10.63 12.15
N LYS A 24 -1.84 -11.71 12.48
CA LYS A 24 -1.57 -12.81 11.54
C LYS A 24 -2.73 -13.80 11.52
N VAL A 25 -3.34 -14.05 12.68
CA VAL A 25 -4.49 -14.95 12.84
C VAL A 25 -5.70 -14.39 12.07
N GLU A 26 -5.97 -13.09 12.17
CA GLU A 26 -7.05 -12.44 11.41
C GLU A 26 -6.93 -12.62 9.88
N ARG A 27 -5.70 -12.58 9.33
CA ARG A 27 -5.47 -12.79 7.90
C ARG A 27 -5.80 -14.21 7.43
N LEU A 28 -5.67 -15.21 8.31
CA LEU A 28 -6.04 -16.60 7.99
C LEU A 28 -7.56 -16.78 7.95
N PHE A 29 -8.30 -15.99 8.74
CA PHE A 29 -9.76 -16.07 8.81
C PHE A 29 -10.47 -15.09 7.85
N ASN A 30 -9.81 -14.04 7.37
CA ASN A 30 -10.40 -13.06 6.47
C ASN A 30 -9.51 -12.73 5.24
N PRO A 31 -9.27 -13.70 4.35
CA PRO A 31 -8.40 -13.52 3.17
C PRO A 31 -8.95 -12.51 2.15
N SER A 32 -10.21 -12.06 2.26
CA SER A 32 -10.83 -11.12 1.32
C SER A 32 -10.40 -9.65 1.53
N GLN A 33 -9.78 -9.32 2.67
CA GLN A 33 -9.44 -7.94 3.04
C GLN A 33 -8.09 -7.47 2.50
N VAL A 34 -7.25 -8.39 2.03
CA VAL A 34 -6.05 -8.05 1.27
C VAL A 34 -6.47 -7.72 -0.15
N VAL A 35 -6.02 -6.57 -0.68
CA VAL A 35 -6.28 -6.19 -2.07
C VAL A 35 -5.86 -7.36 -2.95
N SER A 36 -6.82 -7.96 -3.66
CA SER A 36 -6.56 -9.12 -4.49
C SER A 36 -5.53 -8.77 -5.56
N GLU A 37 -4.71 -9.74 -5.97
CA GLU A 37 -3.70 -9.49 -7.01
C GLU A 37 -4.32 -8.95 -8.30
N GLN A 38 -5.51 -9.47 -8.64
CA GLN A 38 -6.30 -9.00 -9.78
C GLN A 38 -6.72 -7.53 -9.63
N THR A 39 -7.14 -7.12 -8.43
CA THR A 39 -7.50 -5.72 -8.13
C THR A 39 -6.31 -4.79 -8.30
N ARG A 40 -5.10 -5.20 -7.87
CA ARG A 40 -3.88 -4.41 -8.07
C ARG A 40 -3.54 -4.28 -9.55
N ALA A 41 -3.65 -5.36 -10.30
CA ALA A 41 -3.33 -5.40 -11.72
C ALA A 41 -4.32 -4.58 -12.57
N SER A 42 -5.59 -4.50 -12.16
CA SER A 42 -6.60 -3.69 -12.86
C SER A 42 -6.66 -2.23 -12.42
N ALA A 43 -5.97 -1.85 -11.34
CA ALA A 43 -6.03 -0.49 -10.82
C ALA A 43 -5.40 0.51 -11.79
N HIS A 44 -6.07 1.63 -12.00
CA HIS A 44 -5.52 2.73 -12.78
C HIS A 44 -4.72 3.65 -11.86
N VAL A 45 -3.39 3.54 -11.94
CA VAL A 45 -2.45 4.32 -11.12
C VAL A 45 -1.60 5.23 -12.01
N VAL A 46 -1.65 6.54 -11.74
CA VAL A 46 -0.82 7.54 -12.41
C VAL A 46 0.02 8.26 -11.36
N LEU A 47 1.34 8.24 -11.53
CA LEU A 47 2.31 8.93 -10.69
C LEU A 47 2.86 10.15 -11.41
N TYR A 48 2.48 11.34 -10.96
CA TYR A 48 3.10 12.60 -11.34
C TYR A 48 4.35 12.84 -10.47
N ALA A 49 5.51 12.94 -11.13
CA ALA A 49 6.81 12.94 -10.49
C ALA A 49 7.82 13.80 -11.26
N THR A 50 9.04 13.89 -10.73
CA THR A 50 10.23 14.37 -11.43
C THR A 50 11.38 13.38 -11.24
N GLN A 51 12.42 13.47 -12.08
CA GLN A 51 13.56 12.53 -12.00
C GLN A 51 14.42 12.70 -10.73
N TRP A 52 14.54 13.93 -10.23
CA TRP A 52 15.42 14.27 -9.12
C TRP A 52 14.76 14.02 -7.76
N CYS A 53 13.43 13.97 -7.70
CA CYS A 53 12.65 13.78 -6.48
C CYS A 53 12.89 12.41 -5.81
N GLY A 54 13.51 12.41 -4.64
CA GLY A 54 13.81 11.20 -3.87
C GLY A 54 12.57 10.41 -3.43
N TYR A 55 11.51 11.09 -2.96
CA TYR A 55 10.25 10.45 -2.58
C TYR A 55 9.51 9.84 -3.77
N CYS A 56 9.61 10.45 -4.94
CA CYS A 56 9.05 9.92 -6.18
C CYS A 56 9.73 8.59 -6.55
N LYS A 57 11.06 8.48 -6.37
CA LYS A 57 11.78 7.21 -6.54
C LYS A 57 11.32 6.15 -5.53
N GLN A 58 11.02 6.54 -4.30
CA GLN A 58 10.49 5.62 -3.29
C GLN A 58 9.10 5.09 -3.68
N ILE A 59 8.19 5.94 -4.20
CA ILE A 59 6.89 5.46 -4.70
C ILE A 59 7.05 4.48 -5.85
N ARG A 60 7.91 4.77 -6.83
CA ARG A 60 8.17 3.84 -7.95
C ARG A 60 8.56 2.46 -7.44
N ARG A 61 9.56 2.41 -6.56
CA ARG A 61 10.01 1.16 -5.92
C ARG A 61 8.91 0.46 -5.16
N PHE A 62 8.09 1.21 -4.41
CA PHE A 62 6.97 0.65 -3.67
C PHE A 62 5.93 0.00 -4.60
N LEU A 63 5.53 0.70 -5.67
CA LEU A 63 4.58 0.19 -6.65
C LEU A 63 5.13 -1.05 -7.38
N ASP A 64 6.41 -1.00 -7.79
CA ASP A 64 7.11 -2.13 -8.41
C ASP A 64 7.15 -3.35 -7.48
N GLN A 65 7.52 -3.16 -6.21
CA GLN A 65 7.57 -4.25 -5.20
C GLN A 65 6.21 -4.86 -4.90
N LYS A 66 5.12 -4.11 -5.08
CA LYS A 66 3.75 -4.57 -4.85
C LYS A 66 3.07 -5.11 -6.10
N GLY A 67 3.76 -5.13 -7.24
CA GLY A 67 3.21 -5.58 -8.52
C GLY A 67 2.05 -4.72 -9.00
N ILE A 68 2.01 -3.44 -8.61
CA ILE A 68 0.95 -2.52 -9.01
C ILE A 68 1.39 -1.84 -10.31
N PRO A 69 0.70 -2.04 -11.45
CA PRO A 69 1.01 -1.33 -12.68
C PRO A 69 0.71 0.16 -12.51
N TYR A 70 1.59 1.02 -13.04
CA TYR A 70 1.39 2.46 -13.00
C TYR A 70 2.01 3.16 -14.21
N GLN A 71 1.47 4.33 -14.53
CA GLN A 71 2.09 5.27 -15.47
C GLN A 71 2.86 6.34 -14.69
N ALA A 72 4.17 6.44 -14.90
CA ALA A 72 4.96 7.53 -14.35
C ALA A 72 5.09 8.67 -15.35
N LEU A 73 4.55 9.84 -14.98
CA LEU A 73 4.59 11.05 -15.79
C LEU A 73 5.55 12.05 -15.16
N ASP A 74 6.49 12.56 -15.97
CA ASP A 74 7.44 13.57 -15.54
C ASP A 74 6.91 14.97 -15.87
N ILE A 75 6.49 15.70 -14.84
CA ILE A 75 5.85 17.02 -14.99
C ILE A 75 6.82 18.14 -15.40
N GLU A 76 8.12 17.88 -15.48
CA GLU A 76 9.12 18.83 -15.99
C GLU A 76 9.45 18.57 -17.46
N LYS A 77 9.26 17.35 -17.94
CA LYS A 77 9.63 16.95 -19.31
C LYS A 77 8.44 16.81 -20.26
N ASP A 78 7.25 16.61 -19.72
CA ASP A 78 6.03 16.41 -20.48
C ASP A 78 5.03 17.52 -20.16
N ALA A 79 4.74 18.34 -21.18
CA ALA A 79 3.81 19.46 -21.06
C ALA A 79 2.36 19.00 -20.83
N GLN A 80 1.97 17.85 -21.40
CA GLN A 80 0.64 17.28 -21.16
C GLN A 80 0.53 16.75 -19.74
N ALA A 81 1.58 16.09 -19.24
CA ALA A 81 1.66 15.66 -17.85
C ALA A 81 1.58 16.84 -16.88
N ARG A 82 2.30 17.94 -17.17
CA ARG A 82 2.21 19.18 -16.41
C ARG A 82 0.79 19.74 -16.41
N GLN A 83 0.16 19.85 -17.57
CA GLN A 83 -1.20 20.38 -17.68
C GLN A 83 -2.21 19.52 -16.89
N ALA A 84 -2.12 18.20 -16.98
CA ALA A 84 -2.97 17.29 -16.21
C ALA A 84 -2.74 17.42 -14.70
N TYR A 85 -1.48 17.52 -14.27
CA TYR A 85 -1.12 17.75 -12.87
C TYR A 85 -1.72 19.06 -12.32
N GLU A 86 -1.61 20.17 -13.06
CA GLU A 86 -2.20 21.46 -12.65
C GLU A 86 -3.74 21.41 -12.65
N ALA A 87 -4.36 20.74 -13.63
CA ALA A 87 -5.82 20.56 -13.69
C ALA A 87 -6.36 19.76 -12.48
N LEU A 88 -5.55 18.86 -11.93
CA LEU A 88 -5.83 18.13 -10.69
C LEU A 88 -5.51 18.93 -9.42
N GLY A 89 -5.20 20.22 -9.54
CA GLY A 89 -4.93 21.15 -8.44
C GLY A 89 -3.46 21.22 -8.00
N GLY A 90 -2.55 20.51 -8.67
CA GLY A 90 -1.10 20.68 -8.51
C GLY A 90 -0.55 20.57 -7.08
N GLY A 91 0.26 21.55 -6.67
CA GLY A 91 0.80 21.63 -5.30
C GLY A 91 2.17 20.98 -5.12
N GLY A 92 2.22 19.68 -4.81
CA GLY A 92 3.46 18.98 -4.46
C GLY A 92 3.66 17.65 -5.19
N ILE A 93 4.91 17.22 -5.26
CA ILE A 93 5.31 15.87 -5.69
C ILE A 93 5.88 15.09 -4.48
N PRO A 94 5.71 13.76 -4.42
CA PRO A 94 5.00 12.92 -5.39
C PRO A 94 3.47 13.09 -5.32
N PHE A 95 2.81 13.07 -6.47
CA PHE A 95 1.36 13.05 -6.57
C PHE A 95 0.91 11.79 -7.32
N VAL A 96 0.17 10.93 -6.63
CA VAL A 96 -0.43 9.72 -7.17
C VAL A 96 -1.95 9.87 -7.32
N ALA A 97 -2.47 9.53 -8.49
CA ALA A 97 -3.89 9.30 -8.71
C ALA A 97 -4.15 7.79 -8.78
N VAL A 98 -5.06 7.27 -7.96
CA VAL A 98 -5.42 5.85 -7.90
C VAL A 98 -6.93 5.72 -8.03
N ASN A 99 -7.43 5.18 -9.15
CA ASN A 99 -8.88 5.02 -9.40
C ASN A 99 -9.70 6.30 -9.13
N GLY A 100 -9.13 7.49 -9.43
CA GLY A 100 -9.74 8.79 -9.17
C GLY A 100 -9.47 9.40 -7.78
N THR A 101 -8.89 8.63 -6.85
CA THR A 101 -8.44 9.14 -5.55
C THR A 101 -7.10 9.85 -5.68
N LEU A 102 -7.01 11.09 -5.19
CA LEU A 102 -5.82 11.94 -5.30
C LEU A 102 -4.99 11.92 -4.00
N ILE A 103 -3.72 11.51 -4.10
CA ILE A 103 -2.80 11.36 -2.97
C ILE A 103 -1.54 12.19 -3.25
N ARG A 104 -1.32 13.26 -2.47
CA ARG A 104 -0.23 14.25 -2.68
C ARG A 104 0.99 14.05 -1.77
N GLU A 105 1.08 12.90 -1.13
CA GLU A 105 2.11 12.59 -0.14
C GLU A 105 2.66 11.18 -0.35
N TYR A 106 3.85 10.92 0.18
CA TYR A 106 4.39 9.56 0.25
C TYR A 106 3.62 8.76 1.33
N SER A 107 2.51 8.12 0.94
CA SER A 107 1.73 7.25 1.82
C SER A 107 1.38 5.92 1.15
N PRO A 108 2.24 4.89 1.31
CA PRO A 108 1.98 3.53 0.84
C PRO A 108 0.63 2.98 1.28
N GLU A 109 0.20 3.29 2.51
CA GLU A 109 -1.07 2.79 3.05
C GLU A 109 -2.28 3.41 2.36
N LYS A 110 -2.27 4.73 2.10
CA LYS A 110 -3.34 5.39 1.36
C LYS A 110 -3.44 4.88 -0.08
N ILE A 111 -2.29 4.60 -0.71
CA ILE A 111 -2.26 4.01 -2.05
C ILE A 111 -2.93 2.63 -2.02
N MET A 112 -2.55 1.75 -1.09
CA MET A 112 -3.15 0.42 -0.97
C MET A 112 -4.64 0.47 -0.64
N ALA A 113 -5.06 1.42 0.20
CA ALA A 113 -6.47 1.61 0.53
C ALA A 113 -7.29 2.05 -0.69
N ALA A 114 -6.72 2.91 -1.55
CA ALA A 114 -7.38 3.41 -2.76
C ALA A 114 -7.46 2.38 -3.91
N LEU A 115 -6.77 1.23 -3.80
CA LEU A 115 -6.88 0.16 -4.79
C LEU A 115 -8.19 -0.63 -4.67
N LYS A 116 -8.85 -0.58 -3.51
CA LYS A 116 -10.04 -1.40 -3.20
C LYS A 116 -11.29 -0.95 -3.94
#